data_AF-A0A7W0JT62-F1
#
_entry.id   AF-A0A7W0JT62-F1
#
_cell.length_a   1.000
_cell.length_b   1.000
_cell.length_c   1.000
_cell.angle_alpha   90.00
_cell.angle_beta   90.00
_cell.angle_gamma   90.00
#
_symmetry.space_group_name_H-M   'P 1'
#
loop_
_entity.id
_entity.type
_entity.pdbx_description
1 polymer ?
#
loop_
_entity_poly.entity_id
_entity_poly.type
_entity_poly.pdbx_seq_one_letter_code
_entity_poly.pdbx_strand_id
1 'polypeptide(L)'
;MKPIAIVQHEADAGPGHFADFLLERNLPHQTVRVFAGDAMPSSAEPYAGICSLGGSMSVNDDLPWINEELALMRDADRAGVPIIGHCLGGQLLAKAFGAQVTRNA
;
A
#
# COMPACT_ATOMS: atom_id res chain seq x y z
N MET A 1 -5.08 19.97 0.33
CA MET A 1 -4.05 19.03 0.81
C MET A 1 -4.19 17.76 0.00
N LYS A 2 -3.09 17.16 -0.48
CA LYS A 2 -3.14 15.87 -1.19
C LYS A 2 -3.63 14.76 -0.24
N PRO A 3 -4.45 13.79 -0.68
CA PRO A 3 -4.91 12.71 0.18
C PRO A 3 -3.82 11.68 0.43
N ILE A 4 -3.99 10.86 1.47
CA ILE A 4 -3.21 9.65 1.70
C ILE A 4 -3.89 8.48 0.97
N ALA A 5 -3.13 7.72 0.18
CA ALA A 5 -3.61 6.47 -0.41
C ALA A 5 -3.57 5.37 0.64
N ILE A 6 -4.62 4.56 0.72
CA ILE A 6 -4.65 3.33 1.53
C ILE A 6 -4.92 2.17 0.58
N VAL A 7 -3.91 1.35 0.31
CA VAL A 7 -4.05 0.12 -0.48
C VAL A 7 -4.53 -1.00 0.44
N GLN A 8 -5.71 -1.54 0.16
CA GLN A 8 -6.33 -2.62 0.93
C GLN A 8 -6.43 -3.89 0.10
N HIS A 9 -5.83 -4.97 0.61
CA HIS A 9 -5.68 -6.23 -0.13
C HIS A 9 -6.80 -7.24 0.08
N GLU A 10 -7.57 -7.15 1.17
CA GLU A 10 -8.70 -8.05 1.43
C GLU A 10 -9.79 -7.34 2.24
N ALA A 11 -11.04 -7.80 2.13
CA ALA A 11 -12.20 -7.12 2.71
C ALA A 11 -12.11 -6.95 4.24
N ASP A 12 -11.61 -7.98 4.93
CA ASP A 12 -11.57 -8.03 6.39
C ASP A 12 -10.31 -7.41 7.01
N ALA A 13 -9.34 -6.97 6.18
CA ALA A 13 -8.12 -6.30 6.62
C ALA A 13 -8.18 -4.78 6.34
N GLY A 14 -9.15 -4.11 6.95
CA GLY A 14 -9.29 -2.66 6.85
C GLY A 14 -8.17 -1.86 7.55
N PRO A 15 -8.14 -0.54 7.36
CA PRO A 15 -7.08 0.33 7.90
C PRO A 15 -7.06 0.47 9.43
N GLY A 16 -8.15 0.08 10.12
CA GLY A 16 -8.24 0.12 11.58
C GLY A 16 -7.79 1.46 12.17
N HIS A 17 -6.94 1.41 13.20
CA HIS A 17 -6.45 2.60 13.90
C HIS A 17 -5.72 3.61 12.98
N PHE A 18 -5.16 3.17 11.85
CA PHE A 18 -4.56 4.11 10.89
C PHE A 18 -5.61 5.06 10.32
N ALA A 19 -6.81 4.58 9.97
CA ALA A 19 -7.89 5.45 9.50
C ALA A 19 -8.36 6.41 10.60
N ASP A 20 -8.52 5.92 11.84
CA ASP A 20 -8.90 6.77 12.98
C ASP A 20 -7.89 7.91 13.19
N PHE A 21 -6.59 7.58 13.17
CA PHE A 21 -5.51 8.56 13.28
C PHE A 21 -5.58 9.67 12.22
N LEU A 22 -5.91 9.31 10.97
CA LEU A 22 -6.07 10.26 9.86
C LEU A 22 -7.32 11.12 10.03
N LEU A 23 -8.45 10.52 10.42
CA LEU A 23 -9.71 11.21 10.67
C LEU A 23 -9.57 12.26 11.79
N GLU A 24 -8.98 11.88 12.92
CA GLU A 24 -8.74 12.78 14.07
C GLU A 24 -7.91 14.02 13.70
N ARG A 25 -7.04 13.89 12.69
CA ARG A 25 -6.15 14.97 12.22
C ARG A 25 -6.69 15.71 11.00
N ASN A 26 -7.91 15.39 10.55
CA ASN A 26 -8.50 15.93 9.32
C ASN A 26 -7.61 15.73 8.09
N LEU A 27 -6.88 14.60 8.04
CA LEU A 27 -6.06 14.24 6.90
C LEU A 27 -6.92 13.50 5.86
N PRO A 28 -7.12 14.08 4.65
CA PRO A 28 -7.91 13.43 3.63
C PRO A 28 -7.23 12.11 3.22
N HIS A 29 -8.02 11.07 3.02
CA HIS A 29 -7.51 9.77 2.59
C HIS A 29 -8.50 9.08 1.67
N GLN A 30 -7.98 8.19 0.83
CA GLN A 30 -8.76 7.37 -0.09
C GLN A 30 -8.28 5.93 -0.07
N THR A 31 -9.21 4.99 -0.02
CA THR A 31 -8.92 3.56 -0.04
C THR A 31 -9.01 3.02 -1.46
N VAL A 32 -7.98 2.30 -1.89
CA VAL A 32 -7.92 1.52 -3.13
C VAL A 32 -8.10 0.06 -2.74
N ARG A 33 -9.24 -0.53 -3.10
CA ARG A 33 -9.58 -1.93 -2.79
C ARG A 33 -9.22 -2.82 -3.97
N VAL A 34 -7.97 -3.25 -4.05
CA VAL A 34 -7.48 -4.07 -5.18
C VAL A 34 -8.21 -5.41 -5.31
N PHE A 35 -8.69 -5.96 -4.19
CA PHE A 35 -9.52 -7.18 -4.20
C PHE A 35 -10.91 -6.98 -4.82
N ALA A 36 -11.39 -5.72 -4.88
CA ALA A 36 -12.69 -5.37 -5.45
C ALA A 36 -12.56 -4.85 -6.90
N GLY A 37 -11.35 -4.87 -7.48
CA GLY A 37 -11.08 -4.41 -8.83
C GLY A 37 -10.81 -2.90 -8.96
N ASP A 38 -10.61 -2.18 -7.86
CA ASP A 38 -10.12 -0.80 -7.94
C ASP A 38 -8.74 -0.77 -8.60
N ALA A 39 -8.53 0.14 -9.54
CA ALA A 39 -7.26 0.27 -10.25
C ALA A 39 -6.17 0.84 -9.32
N MET A 40 -4.98 0.24 -9.37
CA MET A 40 -3.81 0.80 -8.70
C MET A 40 -3.48 2.18 -9.30
N PRO A 41 -3.19 3.21 -8.48
CA PRO A 41 -2.71 4.48 -8.99
C PRO A 41 -1.43 4.30 -9.82
N SER A 42 -1.37 4.92 -10.99
CA SER A 42 -0.19 4.88 -11.86
C SER A 42 0.91 5.85 -11.43
N SER A 43 0.62 6.75 -10.49
CA SER A 43 1.58 7.70 -9.93
C SER A 43 1.25 8.03 -8.48
N ALA A 44 2.30 8.26 -7.68
CA ALA A 44 2.25 8.72 -6.31
C ALA A 44 2.12 10.25 -6.20
N GLU A 45 2.37 11.02 -7.27
CA GLU A 45 2.37 12.49 -7.25
C GLU A 45 1.07 13.09 -6.67
N PRO A 46 -0.14 12.56 -6.94
CA PRO A 46 -1.38 13.11 -6.38
C PRO A 46 -1.52 12.94 -4.86
N TYR A 47 -0.64 12.17 -4.20
CA TYR A 47 -0.79 11.76 -2.82
C TYR A 47 0.20 12.44 -1.88
N ALA A 48 -0.20 12.60 -0.62
CA ALA A 48 0.68 13.07 0.46
C ALA A 48 1.47 11.91 1.12
N GLY A 49 1.03 10.68 0.89
CA GLY A 49 1.64 9.47 1.43
C GLY A 49 0.86 8.23 0.98
N ILE A 50 1.50 7.07 1.09
CA ILE A 50 0.91 5.77 0.73
C ILE A 50 0.98 4.84 1.94
N CYS A 51 -0.15 4.26 2.30
CA CYS A 51 -0.26 3.19 3.28
C CYS A 51 -0.64 1.90 2.57
N SER A 52 0.21 0.89 2.66
CA SER A 52 -0.06 -0.46 2.16
C SER A 52 -0.41 -1.36 3.34
N LEU A 53 -1.62 -1.93 3.33
CA LEU A 53 -2.15 -2.72 4.44
C LEU A 53 -1.67 -4.18 4.42
N GLY A 54 -2.09 -4.95 5.44
CA GLY A 54 -1.90 -6.39 5.46
C GLY A 54 -2.77 -7.13 4.45
N GLY A 55 -2.63 -8.45 4.43
CA GLY A 55 -3.46 -9.38 3.66
C GLY A 55 -2.99 -10.81 3.91
N SER A 56 -3.85 -11.78 3.59
CA SER A 56 -3.56 -13.22 3.71
C SER A 56 -2.68 -13.77 2.58
N MET A 57 -2.48 -12.99 1.51
CA MET A 57 -1.63 -13.34 0.37
C MET A 57 -0.15 -13.41 0.76
N SER A 58 0.61 -14.14 -0.06
CA SER A 58 2.06 -14.02 -0.11
C SER A 58 2.45 -12.91 -1.09
N VAL A 59 3.48 -12.14 -0.73
CA VAL A 59 4.11 -11.17 -1.64
C VAL A 59 4.67 -11.82 -2.92
N ASN A 60 4.79 -13.16 -2.94
CA ASN A 60 5.28 -13.96 -4.06
C ASN A 60 4.17 -14.61 -4.90
N ASP A 61 2.90 -14.35 -4.59
CA ASP A 61 1.79 -14.81 -5.43
C ASP A 61 1.79 -14.10 -6.79
N ASP A 62 1.17 -14.71 -7.80
CA ASP A 62 1.02 -14.15 -9.14
C ASP A 62 -0.31 -13.39 -9.26
N LEU A 63 -0.41 -12.28 -8.53
CA LEU A 63 -1.59 -11.41 -8.54
C LEU A 63 -1.29 -10.13 -9.33
N PRO A 64 -2.18 -9.68 -10.25
CA PRO A 64 -1.90 -8.56 -11.15
C PRO A 64 -1.46 -7.28 -10.43
N TRP A 65 -2.13 -6.96 -9.32
CA TRP A 65 -1.90 -5.74 -8.55
C TRP A 65 -0.55 -5.73 -7.79
N ILE A 66 0.11 -6.89 -7.59
CA ILE A 66 1.40 -6.93 -6.88
C ILE A 66 2.44 -6.12 -7.66
N ASN A 67 2.63 -6.41 -8.95
CA ASN A 67 3.63 -5.72 -9.76
C ASN A 67 3.31 -4.23 -9.92
N GLU A 68 2.02 -3.88 -9.99
CA GLU A 68 1.54 -2.49 -10.04
C GLU A 68 1.87 -1.75 -8.74
N GLU A 69 1.65 -2.37 -7.58
CA GLU A 69 1.97 -1.77 -6.29
C GLU A 69 3.48 -1.60 -6.07
N LEU A 70 4.28 -2.59 -6.46
CA LEU A 70 5.75 -2.47 -6.44
C LEU A 70 6.23 -1.33 -7.34
N ALA A 71 5.55 -1.06 -8.47
CA ALA A 71 5.85 0.09 -9.31
C ALA A 71 5.44 1.41 -8.66
N LEU A 72 4.27 1.47 -8.03
CA LEU A 72 3.79 2.64 -7.29
C LEU A 72 4.71 2.99 -6.10
N MET A 73 5.20 1.99 -5.36
CA MET A 73 6.15 2.22 -4.25
C MET A 73 7.48 2.80 -4.73
N ARG A 74 8.00 2.33 -5.87
CA ARG A 74 9.21 2.89 -6.50
C ARG A 74 8.97 4.30 -7.05
N ASP A 75 7.77 4.58 -7.57
CA ASP A 75 7.39 5.93 -7.99
C ASP A 75 7.30 6.89 -6.79
N ALA A 76 6.70 6.45 -5.69
CA ALA A 76 6.60 7.21 -4.45
C ALA A 76 7.97 7.58 -3.87
N ASP A 77 8.90 6.63 -3.79
CA ASP A 77 10.28 6.89 -3.35
C ASP A 77 10.98 7.93 -4.24
N ARG A 78 10.91 7.76 -5.56
CA ARG A 78 11.46 8.74 -6.52
C ARG A 78 10.84 10.13 -6.36
N ALA A 79 9.54 10.20 -6.07
CA ALA A 79 8.81 11.45 -5.89
C ALA A 79 8.94 12.06 -4.48
N GLY A 80 9.64 11.39 -3.55
CA GLY A 80 9.75 11.82 -2.15
C GLY A 80 8.43 11.70 -1.37
N VAL A 81 7.50 10.85 -1.82
CA VAL A 81 6.22 10.58 -1.15
C VAL A 81 6.43 9.46 -0.12
N PRO A 82 6.13 9.68 1.18
CA PRO A 82 6.38 8.69 2.21
C PRO A 82 5.48 7.46 2.08
N ILE A 83 6.04 6.30 2.41
CA ILE A 83 5.35 4.99 2.35
C ILE A 83 5.40 4.35 3.73
N ILE A 84 4.26 3.79 4.18
CA ILE A 84 4.17 2.91 5.34
C ILE A 84 3.55 1.58 4.92
N GLY A 85 4.17 0.47 5.32
CA GLY A 85 3.69 -0.88 5.01
C GLY A 85 3.37 -1.67 6.29
N HIS A 86 2.19 -2.29 6.35
CA HIS A 86 1.75 -3.12 7.46
C HIS A 86 1.72 -4.60 7.04
N CYS A 87 2.45 -5.47 7.74
CA CYS A 87 2.50 -6.91 7.45
C CYS A 87 2.88 -7.19 5.97
N LEU A 88 1.94 -7.66 5.15
CA LEU A 88 2.10 -7.82 3.70
C LEU A 88 2.60 -6.52 3.03
N GLY A 89 2.04 -5.37 3.40
CA GLY A 89 2.52 -4.08 2.88
C GLY A 89 3.98 -3.79 3.18
N GLY A 90 4.50 -4.27 4.33
CA GLY A 90 5.92 -4.19 4.65
C GLY A 90 6.78 -5.13 3.80
N GLN A 91 6.26 -6.32 3.50
CA GLN A 91 6.91 -7.28 2.59
C GLN A 91 6.95 -6.76 1.15
N LEU A 92 5.84 -6.17 0.66
CA LEU A 92 5.76 -5.51 -0.64
C LEU A 92 6.78 -4.38 -0.74
N LEU A 93 6.87 -3.54 0.30
CA LEU A 93 7.85 -2.47 0.37
C LEU A 93 9.29 -3.01 0.29
N ALA A 94 9.61 -4.03 1.07
CA ALA A 94 10.93 -4.66 1.02
C ALA A 94 11.24 -5.23 -0.38
N LYS A 95 10.27 -5.93 -1.00
CA LYS A 95 10.40 -6.52 -2.34
C LYS A 95 10.55 -5.46 -3.42
N ALA A 96 9.87 -4.32 -3.30
CA ALA A 96 9.96 -3.20 -4.25
C ALA A 96 11.40 -2.68 -4.41
N PHE A 97 12.19 -2.81 -3.33
CA PHE A 97 13.60 -2.38 -3.28
C PHE A 97 14.59 -3.57 -3.29
N GLY A 98 14.16 -4.72 -3.81
CA GLY A 98 15.04 -5.84 -4.15
C GLY A 98 15.28 -6.85 -3.04
N ALA A 99 14.64 -6.71 -1.88
CA ALA A 99 14.74 -7.74 -0.84
C ALA A 99 13.96 -9.01 -1.24
N GLN A 100 14.46 -10.15 -0.80
CA GLN A 100 13.76 -11.43 -0.93
C GLN A 100 12.93 -11.69 0.34
N VAL A 101 11.66 -12.05 0.16
CA VAL A 101 10.76 -12.43 1.25
C VAL A 101 10.53 -13.93 1.18
N THR A 102 10.91 -14.64 2.23
CA THR A 102 10.80 -16.10 2.34
C THR A 102 9.95 -16.48 3.56
N ARG A 103 9.53 -17.74 3.61
CA ARG A 103 8.87 -18.29 4.80
C ARG A 103 9.80 -18.16 6.02
N ASN A 104 9.24 -17.81 7.17
CA ASN A 104 9.97 -17.87 8.43
C ASN A 104 10.43 -19.32 8.70
N ALA A 105 11.62 -19.45 9.27
CA ALA A 105 12.20 -20.73 9.67
C ALA A 105 11.42 -21.38 10.82
#